data_AF-A0A4Q0AY41-F1
#
_entry.id   AF-A0A4Q0AY41-F1
#
_cell.length_a   1.000
_cell.length_b   1.000
_cell.length_c   1.000
_cell.angle_alpha   90.00
_cell.angle_beta   90.00
_cell.angle_gamma   90.00
#
_symmetry.space_group_name_H-M   'P 1'
#
loop_
_entity.id
_entity.type
_entity.pdbx_description
1 polymer ?
#
loop_
_entity_poly.entity_id
_entity_poly.type
_entity_poly.pdbx_seq_one_letter_code
_entity_poly.pdbx_strand_id
1 'polypeptide(L)'
;MGNKTLEGFHGTDIKSSKEIIKSGFKVSKGDQHWLGDGAYFFVEGLPPTPDVSAEKWAKAEAWDKHKIKYLYNKYAIIKVQINVDEIFYLNLNTKDGQELFEYLREAFIKKVVEEGYKFANREFKDGEIINVARNEGIIEVEVV
;
A
#
# COMPACT_ATOMS: atom_id res chain seq x y z
N MET A 1 -21.96 10.52 -6.40
CA MET A 1 -20.72 9.87 -5.92
C MET A 1 -19.71 10.97 -5.68
N GLY A 2 -19.10 10.99 -4.49
CA GLY A 2 -18.11 12.01 -4.10
C GLY A 2 -16.74 11.60 -4.61
N ASN A 3 -15.97 12.56 -5.13
CA ASN A 3 -14.56 12.34 -5.44
C ASN A 3 -13.72 12.88 -4.29
N LYS A 4 -12.79 12.06 -3.79
CA LYS A 4 -11.78 12.48 -2.83
C LYS A 4 -10.49 12.82 -3.55
N THR A 5 -9.98 14.01 -3.26
CA THR A 5 -8.64 14.41 -3.68
C THR A 5 -7.70 14.36 -2.48
N LEU A 6 -6.55 13.71 -2.64
CA LEU A 6 -5.51 13.57 -1.63
C LEU A 6 -4.17 14.06 -2.19
N GLU A 7 -3.36 14.65 -1.33
CA GLU A 7 -1.94 14.87 -1.64
C GLU A 7 -1.12 13.68 -1.12
N GLY A 8 -0.43 13.01 -2.04
CA GLY A 8 0.40 11.86 -1.76
C GLY A 8 1.88 12.12 -2.03
N PHE A 9 2.75 11.48 -1.25
CA PHE A 9 4.20 11.60 -1.37
C PHE A 9 4.84 10.22 -1.52
N HIS A 10 5.65 10.05 -2.55
CA HIS A 10 6.35 8.80 -2.85
C HIS A 10 7.86 9.02 -2.90
N GLY A 11 8.60 8.34 -2.03
CA GLY A 11 10.06 8.39 -1.98
C GLY A 11 10.69 7.24 -2.76
N THR A 12 11.61 7.55 -3.67
CA THR A 12 12.30 6.53 -4.50
C THR A 12 13.67 7.01 -4.99
N ASP A 13 14.43 6.16 -5.68
CA ASP A 13 15.71 6.52 -6.27
C ASP A 13 15.55 7.46 -7.49
N ILE A 14 16.60 8.20 -7.86
CA ILE A 14 16.55 9.19 -8.96
C ILE A 14 16.22 8.58 -10.34
N LYS A 15 16.62 7.34 -10.60
CA LYS A 15 16.34 6.70 -11.89
C LYS A 15 14.86 6.35 -11.95
N SER A 16 14.34 5.73 -10.90
CA SER A 16 12.92 5.39 -10.80
C SER A 16 12.03 6.62 -10.81
N SER A 17 12.42 7.71 -10.14
CA SER A 17 11.64 8.94 -10.15
C SER A 17 11.49 9.55 -11.54
N LYS A 18 12.56 9.57 -12.35
CA LYS A 18 12.50 10.02 -13.74
C LYS A 18 11.57 9.17 -14.59
N GLU A 19 11.62 7.85 -14.42
CA GLU A 19 10.73 6.95 -15.14
C GLU A 19 9.27 7.14 -14.72
N ILE A 20 9.00 7.34 -13.42
CA ILE A 20 7.66 7.62 -12.89
C ILE A 20 7.11 8.93 -13.47
N ILE A 21 7.90 10.01 -13.48
CA ILE A 21 7.48 11.28 -14.07
C ILE A 21 7.18 11.14 -15.57
N LYS A 22 7.92 10.28 -16.28
CA LYS A 22 7.75 10.06 -17.72
C LYS A 22 6.57 9.16 -18.07
N SER A 23 6.31 8.13 -17.27
CA SER A 23 5.43 7.00 -17.65
C SER A 23 4.40 6.61 -16.59
N GLY A 24 4.34 7.32 -15.47
CA GLY A 24 3.45 7.02 -14.34
C GLY A 24 4.01 5.95 -13.40
N PHE A 25 3.26 5.68 -12.33
CA PHE A 25 3.63 4.66 -11.36
C PHE A 25 3.43 3.25 -11.92
N LYS A 26 4.41 2.39 -11.70
CA LYS A 26 4.25 0.96 -11.92
C LYS A 26 3.72 0.35 -10.62
N VAL A 27 2.58 -0.32 -10.71
CA VAL A 27 1.95 -1.00 -9.56
C VAL A 27 2.91 -2.08 -9.05
N SER A 28 3.24 -2.02 -7.76
CA SER A 28 3.95 -3.09 -7.08
C SER A 28 3.05 -4.30 -6.99
N LYS A 29 3.59 -5.50 -7.20
CA LYS A 29 2.81 -6.75 -7.20
C LYS A 29 3.37 -7.77 -6.23
N GLY A 30 2.49 -8.38 -5.45
CA GLY A 30 2.78 -9.51 -4.59
C GLY A 30 2.21 -9.38 -3.18
N ASP A 31 1.83 -10.52 -2.62
CA ASP A 31 1.17 -10.64 -1.31
C ASP A 31 2.10 -10.34 -0.12
N GLN A 32 3.39 -10.15 -0.38
CA GLN A 32 4.40 -9.81 0.62
C GLN A 32 4.49 -8.29 0.86
N HIS A 33 3.82 -7.48 0.04
CA HIS A 33 3.69 -6.05 0.24
C HIS A 33 2.69 -5.73 1.35
N TRP A 34 2.82 -4.55 1.95
CA TRP A 34 2.08 -4.18 3.17
C TRP A 34 0.57 -4.33 3.02
N LEU A 35 0.01 -3.84 1.91
CA LEU A 35 -1.42 -3.86 1.64
C LEU A 35 -1.74 -4.50 0.28
N GLY A 36 -0.79 -5.29 -0.24
CA GLY A 36 -0.94 -6.04 -1.48
C GLY A 36 -0.49 -5.26 -2.70
N ASP A 37 -1.16 -5.47 -3.83
CA ASP A 37 -0.82 -4.82 -5.08
C ASP A 37 -1.18 -3.34 -5.04
N GLY A 38 -0.25 -2.46 -5.42
CA GLY A 38 -0.52 -1.02 -5.38
C GLY A 38 0.68 -0.13 -5.65
N ALA A 39 0.38 1.16 -5.82
CA ALA A 39 1.34 2.24 -5.69
C ALA A 39 1.14 2.89 -4.31
N TYR A 40 2.23 3.01 -3.55
CA TYR A 40 2.17 3.41 -2.15
C TYR A 40 2.57 4.88 -1.98
N PHE A 41 1.78 5.61 -1.21
CA PHE A 41 1.97 7.04 -0.96
C PHE A 41 1.83 7.33 0.53
N PHE A 42 2.68 8.19 1.05
CA PHE A 42 2.43 8.84 2.34
C PHE A 42 1.47 9.99 2.12
N VAL A 43 0.37 10.02 2.85
CA VAL A 43 -0.63 11.09 2.85
C VAL A 43 -0.69 11.76 4.22
N GLU A 44 -1.40 12.89 4.32
CA GLU A 44 -1.63 13.57 5.60
C GLU A 44 -2.25 12.61 6.65
N GLY A 45 -1.68 12.64 7.85
CA GLY A 45 -2.05 11.69 8.91
C GLY A 45 -1.08 11.77 10.10
N LEU A 46 -0.46 10.64 10.43
CA LEU A 46 0.44 10.53 11.58
C LEU A 46 1.77 11.28 11.36
N PRO A 47 2.35 11.90 12.40
CA PRO A 47 3.65 12.57 12.30
C PRO A 47 4.78 11.58 11.99
N PRO A 48 5.87 12.01 11.30
CA PRO A 48 6.14 13.37 10.81
C PRO A 48 5.33 13.71 9.56
N THR A 49 5.56 14.87 8.95
CA THR A 49 4.87 15.26 7.71
C THR A 49 5.10 14.22 6.59
N PRO A 50 4.15 14.04 5.67
CA PRO A 50 4.19 12.92 4.70
C PRO A 50 5.42 12.93 3.79
N ASP A 51 5.92 14.11 3.43
CA ASP A 51 7.15 14.32 2.68
C ASP A 51 8.39 13.82 3.44
N VAL A 52 8.46 14.06 4.75
CA VAL A 52 9.54 13.56 5.62
C VAL A 52 9.45 12.04 5.77
N SER A 53 8.24 11.48 5.88
CA SER A 53 8.02 10.03 5.92
C SER A 53 8.48 9.37 4.61
N ALA A 54 8.12 9.96 3.46
CA ALA A 54 8.59 9.53 2.15
C ALA A 54 10.13 9.61 2.02
N GLU A 55 10.75 10.66 2.57
CA GLU A 55 12.21 10.80 2.58
C GLU A 55 12.90 9.72 3.40
N LYS A 56 12.40 9.47 4.62
CA LYS A 56 12.91 8.40 5.47
C LYS A 56 12.77 7.04 4.81
N TRP A 57 11.64 6.78 4.15
CA TRP A 57 11.41 5.57 3.38
C TRP A 57 12.44 5.41 2.26
N ALA A 58 12.62 6.43 1.42
CA ALA A 58 13.58 6.39 0.33
C ALA A 58 15.01 6.11 0.80
N LYS A 59 15.40 6.62 1.98
CA LYS A 59 16.70 6.32 2.60
C LYS A 59 16.78 4.89 3.14
N ALA A 60 15.72 4.40 3.77
CA ALA A 60 15.67 3.05 4.33
C ALA A 60 15.76 1.98 3.23
N GLU A 61 14.96 2.13 2.17
CA GLU A 61 14.96 1.23 1.00
C GLU A 61 16.28 1.23 0.23
N ALA A 62 17.10 2.27 0.40
CA ALA A 62 18.42 2.32 -0.20
C ALA A 62 19.36 1.26 0.36
N TRP A 63 19.13 0.76 1.57
CA TRP A 63 20.02 -0.18 2.24
C TRP A 63 19.67 -1.64 1.92
N ASP A 64 20.56 -2.32 1.21
CA ASP A 64 20.46 -3.76 1.01
C ASP A 64 21.15 -4.50 2.16
N LYS A 65 20.35 -5.07 3.06
CA LYS A 65 20.84 -5.82 4.23
C LYS A 65 21.62 -7.09 3.88
N HIS A 66 21.36 -7.70 2.71
CA HIS A 66 22.03 -8.93 2.29
C HIS A 66 23.39 -8.63 1.66
N LYS A 67 23.48 -7.56 0.89
CA LYS A 67 24.73 -7.11 0.26
C LYS A 67 25.54 -6.15 1.14
N ILE A 68 24.97 -5.72 2.28
CA ILE A 68 25.56 -4.79 3.25
C ILE A 68 26.07 -3.52 2.54
N LYS A 69 25.22 -2.95 1.66
CA LYS A 69 25.57 -1.75 0.90
C LYS A 69 24.34 -0.96 0.50
N TYR A 70 24.56 0.31 0.19
CA TYR A 70 23.53 1.14 -0.44
C TYR A 70 23.37 0.78 -1.93
N LEU A 71 22.14 0.53 -2.36
CA LEU A 71 21.76 0.32 -3.76
C LEU A 71 21.80 1.62 -4.55
N TYR A 72 21.54 2.75 -3.89
CA TYR A 72 21.61 4.09 -4.43
C TYR A 72 21.93 5.09 -3.33
N ASN A 73 22.50 6.24 -3.70
CA ASN A 73 22.86 7.33 -2.78
C ASN A 73 22.16 8.66 -3.11
N LYS A 74 21.36 8.68 -4.18
CA LYS A 74 20.53 9.82 -4.57
C LYS A 74 19.10 9.35 -4.69
N TYR A 75 18.19 10.08 -4.07
CA TYR A 75 16.76 9.82 -4.04
C TYR A 75 15.98 11.09 -4.36
N ALA A 76 14.71 10.94 -4.65
CA ALA A 76 13.76 12.03 -4.85
C ALA A 76 12.43 11.70 -4.18
N ILE A 77 11.71 12.75 -3.81
CA ILE A 77 10.33 12.69 -3.35
C ILE A 77 9.44 13.21 -4.45
N ILE A 78 8.46 12.39 -4.85
CA ILE A 78 7.46 12.74 -5.84
C ILE A 78 6.20 13.13 -5.08
N LYS A 79 5.75 14.35 -5.29
CA LYS A 79 4.44 14.83 -4.82
C LYS A 79 3.40 14.58 -5.91
N VAL A 80 2.27 13.99 -5.55
CA VAL A 80 1.18 13.67 -6.47
C VAL A 80 -0.16 14.14 -5.91
N GLN A 81 -1.09 14.41 -6.82
CA GLN A 81 -2.49 14.57 -6.49
C GLN A 81 -3.22 13.28 -6.88
N ILE A 82 -3.82 12.62 -5.90
CA ILE A 82 -4.55 11.37 -6.08
C ILE A 82 -6.04 11.71 -6.09
N ASN A 83 -6.75 11.28 -7.13
CA ASN A 83 -8.20 11.40 -7.20
C ASN A 83 -8.80 10.00 -7.17
N VAL A 84 -9.65 9.73 -6.18
CA VAL A 84 -10.28 8.44 -5.95
C VAL A 84 -11.76 8.66 -5.66
N ASP A 85 -12.63 7.76 -6.13
CA ASP A 85 -14.03 7.78 -5.71
C ASP A 85 -14.08 7.44 -4.22
N GLU A 86 -14.84 8.19 -3.43
CA GLU A 86 -14.95 7.98 -1.99
C GLU A 86 -15.40 6.56 -1.64
N ILE A 87 -16.22 5.93 -2.49
CA ILE A 87 -16.69 4.56 -2.26
C ILE A 87 -15.58 3.52 -2.36
N PHE A 88 -14.48 3.85 -3.04
CA PHE A 88 -13.32 3.00 -3.21
C PHE A 88 -12.18 3.38 -2.27
N TYR A 89 -12.32 4.40 -1.42
CA TYR A 89 -11.24 4.86 -0.55
C TYR A 89 -11.28 4.18 0.83
N LEU A 90 -10.32 3.31 1.12
CA LEU A 90 -10.13 2.71 2.44
C LEU A 90 -9.03 3.45 3.22
N ASN A 91 -9.40 4.14 4.31
CA ASN A 91 -8.47 4.85 5.18
C ASN A 91 -8.26 4.12 6.51
N LEU A 92 -7.13 3.43 6.63
CA LEU A 92 -6.80 2.64 7.83
C LEU A 92 -6.38 3.50 9.04
N ASN A 93 -6.25 4.81 8.88
CA ASN A 93 -6.05 5.75 10.00
C ASN A 93 -7.36 6.15 10.70
N THR A 94 -8.50 5.71 10.16
CA THR A 94 -9.82 5.95 10.77
C THR A 94 -10.34 4.69 11.45
N LYS A 95 -11.16 4.88 12.48
CA LYS A 95 -11.83 3.77 13.15
C LYS A 95 -12.68 2.96 12.17
N ASP A 96 -13.49 3.64 11.35
CA ASP A 96 -14.37 2.99 10.37
C ASP A 96 -13.58 2.17 9.35
N GLY A 97 -12.43 2.68 8.88
CA GLY A 97 -11.56 1.95 7.97
C GLY A 97 -10.91 0.72 8.61
N GLN A 98 -10.52 0.80 9.90
CA GLN A 98 -10.01 -0.34 10.65
C GLN A 98 -11.09 -1.41 10.87
N GLU A 99 -12.31 -1.00 11.21
CA GLU A 99 -13.45 -1.91 11.39
C GLU A 99 -13.83 -2.60 10.08
N LEU A 100 -13.84 -1.85 8.96
CA LEU A 100 -14.06 -2.44 7.63
C LEU A 100 -12.95 -3.43 7.27
N PHE A 101 -11.69 -3.11 7.54
CA PHE A 101 -10.58 -4.02 7.27
C PHE A 101 -10.67 -5.31 8.11
N GLU A 102 -11.01 -5.21 9.39
CA GLU A 102 -11.19 -6.37 10.25
C GLU A 102 -12.36 -7.26 9.76
N TYR A 103 -13.48 -6.65 9.37
CA TYR A 103 -14.59 -7.38 8.77
C TYR A 103 -14.18 -8.15 7.51
N LEU A 104 -13.40 -7.53 6.63
CA LEU A 104 -12.88 -8.18 5.42
C LEU A 104 -11.94 -9.34 5.75
N ARG A 105 -11.07 -9.15 6.74
CA ARG A 105 -10.18 -10.19 7.25
C ARG A 105 -10.96 -11.38 7.81
N GLU A 106 -11.97 -11.16 8.65
CA GLU A 106 -12.81 -12.22 9.20
C GLU A 106 -13.55 -12.99 8.11
N ALA A 107 -14.16 -12.27 7.14
CA ALA A 107 -14.85 -12.88 6.01
C ALA A 107 -13.91 -13.73 5.14
N PHE A 108 -12.70 -13.23 4.88
CA PHE A 108 -11.66 -13.98 4.16
C PHE A 108 -11.26 -15.25 4.91
N ILE A 109 -10.94 -15.16 6.20
CA ILE A 109 -10.54 -16.31 7.03
C ILE A 109 -11.66 -17.37 7.01
N LYS A 110 -12.91 -16.95 7.17
CA LYS A 110 -14.06 -17.86 7.12
C LYS A 110 -14.16 -18.60 5.78
N LYS A 111 -14.06 -17.89 4.65
CA LYS A 111 -14.11 -18.49 3.31
C LYS A 111 -12.97 -19.50 3.10
N VAL A 112 -11.74 -19.14 3.48
CA VAL A 112 -10.60 -20.05 3.39
C VAL A 112 -10.81 -21.32 4.22
N VAL A 113 -11.35 -21.20 5.43
CA VAL A 113 -11.68 -22.36 6.28
C VAL A 113 -12.78 -23.22 5.66
N GLU A 114 -13.83 -22.62 5.11
CA GLU A 114 -14.96 -23.33 4.46
C GLU A 114 -14.53 -24.09 3.20
N GLU A 115 -13.57 -23.57 2.42
CA GLU A 115 -13.03 -24.21 1.23
C GLU A 115 -12.07 -25.38 1.53
N GLY A 116 -11.93 -25.78 2.80
CA GLY A 116 -11.15 -26.96 3.21
C GLY A 116 -9.63 -26.76 3.16
N TYR A 117 -9.18 -25.53 2.95
CA TYR A 117 -7.77 -25.16 3.07
C TYR A 117 -7.35 -25.38 4.55
N LYS A 118 -6.47 -26.37 4.78
CA LYS A 118 -5.84 -26.68 6.10
C LYS A 118 -4.88 -25.57 6.58
N PHE A 119 -5.38 -24.36 6.84
CA PHE A 119 -4.54 -23.18 7.11
C PHE A 119 -4.81 -22.51 8.45
N ALA A 120 -5.53 -23.17 9.37
CA ALA A 120 -5.89 -22.64 10.69
C ALA A 120 -4.71 -22.18 11.58
N ASN A 121 -3.45 -22.44 11.18
CA ASN A 121 -2.25 -22.08 11.93
C ASN A 121 -1.29 -21.12 11.19
N ARG A 122 -1.72 -20.52 10.08
CA ARG A 122 -0.93 -19.54 9.32
C ARG A 122 -1.38 -18.12 9.68
N GLU A 123 -0.45 -17.25 10.01
CA GLU A 123 -0.71 -15.81 9.97
C GLU A 123 -0.77 -15.35 8.50
N PHE A 124 -1.88 -14.71 8.13
CA PHE A 124 -2.04 -14.09 6.81
C PHE A 124 -1.50 -12.67 6.87
N LYS A 125 -0.77 -12.28 5.82
CA LYS A 125 -0.35 -10.88 5.67
C LYS A 125 -1.53 -10.06 5.17
N ASP A 126 -1.64 -8.83 5.64
CA ASP A 126 -2.72 -7.91 5.23
C ASP A 126 -2.79 -7.76 3.70
N GLY A 127 -1.63 -7.70 3.04
CA GLY A 127 -1.58 -7.65 1.57
C GLY A 127 -2.11 -8.88 0.85
N GLU A 128 -2.00 -10.06 1.44
CA GLU A 128 -2.59 -11.28 0.89
C GLU A 128 -4.11 -11.24 0.98
N ILE A 129 -4.63 -10.83 2.14
CA ILE A 129 -6.07 -10.71 2.39
C ILE A 129 -6.69 -9.74 1.39
N ILE A 130 -6.08 -8.56 1.21
CA ILE A 130 -6.54 -7.53 0.29
C ILE A 130 -6.51 -8.02 -1.16
N ASN A 131 -5.40 -8.64 -1.57
CA ASN A 131 -5.26 -9.14 -2.94
C ASN A 131 -6.30 -10.21 -3.27
N VAL A 132 -6.55 -11.17 -2.37
CA VAL A 132 -7.59 -12.17 -2.60
C VAL A 132 -8.98 -11.54 -2.62
N ALA A 133 -9.28 -10.65 -1.68
CA ALA A 133 -10.57 -9.97 -1.65
C ALA A 133 -10.84 -9.17 -2.95
N ARG A 134 -9.82 -8.53 -3.53
CA ARG A 134 -9.92 -7.87 -4.84
C ARG A 134 -10.12 -8.86 -5.98
N ASN A 135 -9.33 -9.92 -6.03
CA ASN A 135 -9.39 -10.93 -7.11
C ASN A 135 -10.73 -11.68 -7.13
N GLU A 136 -11.32 -11.91 -5.97
CA GLU A 136 -12.63 -12.56 -5.81
C GLU A 136 -13.82 -11.59 -6.00
N GLY A 137 -13.56 -10.31 -6.29
CA GLY A 137 -14.60 -9.29 -6.45
C GLY A 137 -15.36 -8.97 -5.18
N ILE A 138 -14.79 -9.28 -4.00
CA ILE A 138 -15.39 -9.02 -2.69
C ILE A 138 -15.27 -7.54 -2.35
N ILE A 139 -14.18 -6.89 -2.78
CA ILE A 139 -13.94 -5.46 -2.59
C ILE A 139 -13.38 -4.81 -3.86
N GLU A 140 -13.76 -3.56 -4.09
CA GLU A 140 -13.19 -2.68 -5.11
C GLU A 140 -12.48 -1.48 -4.45
N VAL A 141 -11.71 -1.68 -3.39
CA VAL A 141 -11.09 -0.56 -2.64
C VAL A 141 -9.62 -0.31 -3.01
N GLU A 142 -9.30 0.97 -3.14
CA GLU A 142 -7.96 1.57 -3.08
C GLU A 142 -7.62 1.85 -1.60
N VAL A 143 -6.48 1.34 -1.14
CA VAL A 143 -6.08 1.41 0.27
C VAL A 143 -4.96 2.42 0.44
N VAL A 144 -5.09 3.30 1.45
CA VAL A 144 -4.09 4.30 1.82
C VAL A 144 -3.81 4.25 3.32
#